data_AF-A0A816WVC2-F1
#
_entry.id   AF-A0A816WVC2-F1
#
_cell.length_a   1.000
_cell.length_b   1.000
_cell.length_c   1.000
_cell.angle_alpha   90.00
_cell.angle_beta   90.00
_cell.angle_gamma   90.00
#
_symmetry.space_group_name_H-M   'P 1'
#
loop_
_entity.id
_entity.type
_entity.pdbx_description
1 polymer ?
#
loop_
_entity_poly.entity_id
_entity_poly.type
_entity_poly.pdbx_seq_one_letter_code
_entity_poly.pdbx_strand_id
1 'polypeptide(L)'
;MADNETENSTYSYDYDDEEVIIPPAKVQFWTYLVFEIPSLFCNLYLLCYLTFNQRLRSQLQNHVVMILLFLCLIILVVDNSFHLDGFRTECGSYLCYQDITWLNTWDYFVNGVLCNILEALFSIALLLRAIWRRFMSTRHFQWKKYRKMIIQLLSISALSLSINLPQALIVFLQSQPNMSNFGSTIEPYLFYLTTYVVLFLPFICLGVLPELWPQSFFSHRRCRVAVVPMTTAACA
;
A
#
# COMPACT_ATOMS: atom_id res chain seq x y z
N MET A 1 -40.64 -14.52 56.72
CA MET A 1 -40.17 -15.29 55.55
C MET A 1 -40.99 -14.73 54.40
N ALA A 2 -40.43 -13.72 53.73
CA ALA A 2 -41.11 -12.95 52.68
C ALA A 2 -40.22 -13.09 51.45
N ASP A 3 -40.79 -13.69 50.42
CA ASP A 3 -40.11 -14.01 49.17
C ASP A 3 -39.94 -12.73 48.36
N ASN A 4 -38.68 -12.34 48.15
CA ASN A 4 -38.31 -11.15 47.40
C ASN A 4 -38.06 -11.57 45.94
N GLU A 5 -39.14 -11.77 45.19
CA GLU A 5 -39.12 -11.96 43.74
C GLU A 5 -38.65 -10.66 43.09
N THR A 6 -37.34 -10.58 42.89
CA THR A 6 -36.73 -9.49 42.14
C THR A 6 -36.97 -9.80 40.67
N GLU A 7 -38.01 -9.18 40.11
CA GLU A 7 -38.29 -9.18 38.67
C GLU A 7 -37.06 -8.64 37.94
N ASN A 8 -36.25 -9.57 37.40
CA ASN A 8 -35.10 -9.25 36.57
C ASN A 8 -35.64 -8.89 35.18
N SER A 9 -36.16 -7.66 35.06
CA SER A 9 -36.64 -7.07 33.81
C SER A 9 -35.50 -7.14 32.80
N THR A 10 -35.56 -8.15 31.93
CA THR A 10 -34.66 -8.35 30.81
C THR A 10 -35.03 -7.28 29.79
N TYR A 11 -34.36 -6.13 29.86
CA TYR A 11 -34.46 -5.11 28.83
C TYR A 11 -33.89 -5.70 27.54
N SER A 12 -34.78 -6.17 26.67
CA SER A 12 -34.45 -6.47 25.28
C SER A 12 -34.20 -5.13 24.61
N TYR A 13 -32.94 -4.73 24.53
CA TYR A 13 -32.54 -3.63 23.67
C TYR A 13 -32.79 -4.09 22.24
N ASP A 14 -33.85 -3.57 21.65
CA ASP A 14 -34.11 -3.60 20.22
C ASP A 14 -33.04 -2.69 19.59
N TYR A 15 -31.83 -3.24 19.43
CA TYR A 15 -30.84 -2.63 18.55
C TYR A 15 -31.44 -2.76 17.17
N ASP A 16 -31.92 -1.65 16.61
CA ASP A 16 -32.08 -1.52 15.17
C ASP A 16 -30.71 -1.87 14.58
N ASP A 17 -30.54 -3.13 14.16
CA ASP A 17 -29.38 -3.62 13.44
C ASP A 17 -29.34 -2.81 12.15
N GLU A 18 -28.67 -1.66 12.19
CA GLU A 18 -28.09 -1.08 10.99
C GLU A 18 -27.15 -2.15 10.45
N GLU A 19 -27.70 -3.03 9.61
CA GLU A 19 -27.00 -4.12 8.96
C GLU A 19 -25.83 -3.49 8.23
N VAL A 20 -24.66 -3.55 8.86
CA VAL A 20 -23.43 -3.07 8.27
C VAL A 20 -23.28 -3.85 6.98
N ILE A 21 -23.33 -3.15 5.84
CA ILE A 21 -23.29 -3.75 4.49
C ILE A 21 -21.85 -4.22 4.22
N ILE A 22 -21.44 -5.25 4.95
CA ILE A 22 -20.20 -5.95 4.79
C ILE A 22 -20.46 -7.03 3.74
N PRO A 23 -19.71 -7.07 2.62
CA PRO A 23 -19.90 -8.11 1.62
C PRO A 23 -19.72 -9.49 2.27
N PRO A 24 -20.46 -10.52 1.84
CA PRO A 24 -20.33 -11.86 2.43
C PRO A 24 -18.88 -12.34 2.43
N ALA A 25 -18.45 -13.06 3.48
CA ALA A 25 -17.07 -13.51 3.64
C ALA A 25 -16.50 -14.25 2.41
N LYS A 26 -17.35 -15.03 1.73
CA LYS A 26 -17.00 -15.70 0.46
C LYS A 26 -16.61 -14.71 -0.63
N VAL A 27 -17.35 -13.61 -0.77
CA VAL A 27 -17.07 -12.56 -1.77
C VAL A 27 -15.78 -11.84 -1.43
N GLN A 28 -15.55 -11.51 -0.15
CA GLN A 28 -14.30 -10.90 0.29
C GLN A 28 -13.10 -11.78 -0.02
N PHE A 29 -13.16 -13.06 0.36
CA PHE A 29 -12.12 -14.04 0.09
C PHE A 29 -11.75 -14.11 -1.40
N TRP A 30 -12.75 -14.27 -2.28
CA TRP A 30 -12.49 -14.36 -3.72
C TRP A 30 -11.95 -13.05 -4.29
N THR A 31 -12.46 -11.91 -3.82
CA THR A 31 -11.98 -10.60 -4.27
C THR A 31 -10.52 -10.42 -3.87
N TYR A 32 -10.16 -10.71 -2.63
CA TYR A 32 -8.78 -10.68 -2.15
C TYR A 32 -7.86 -11.57 -2.97
N LEU A 33 -8.23 -12.84 -3.16
CA LEU A 33 -7.43 -13.82 -3.88
C LEU A 33 -7.19 -13.42 -5.35
N VAL A 34 -8.20 -12.82 -6.01
CA VAL A 34 -8.10 -12.34 -7.39
C VAL A 34 -7.11 -11.17 -7.52
N PHE A 35 -7.01 -10.29 -6.52
CA PHE A 35 -6.04 -9.17 -6.55
C PHE A 35 -4.67 -9.57 -6.01
N GLU A 36 -4.61 -10.48 -5.05
CA GLU A 36 -3.38 -10.95 -4.42
C GLU A 36 -2.49 -11.71 -5.39
N ILE A 37 -3.03 -12.69 -6.12
CA ILE A 37 -2.22 -13.53 -7.02
C ILE A 37 -1.47 -12.65 -8.05
N PRO A 38 -2.15 -11.75 -8.80
CA PRO A 38 -1.46 -10.89 -9.77
C PRO A 38 -0.52 -9.87 -9.08
N SER A 39 -0.86 -9.41 -7.88
CA SER A 39 -0.03 -8.50 -7.08
C SER A 39 1.30 -9.16 -6.67
N LEU A 40 1.25 -10.40 -6.18
CA LEU A 40 2.42 -11.21 -5.84
C LEU A 40 3.30 -11.48 -7.07
N PHE A 41 2.68 -11.89 -8.19
CA PHE A 41 3.42 -12.09 -9.44
C PHE A 41 4.10 -10.80 -9.90
N CYS A 42 3.41 -9.67 -9.82
CA CYS A 42 3.96 -8.36 -10.18
C CYS A 42 5.13 -7.97 -9.26
N ASN A 43 4.99 -8.14 -7.95
CA ASN A 43 6.03 -7.82 -6.99
C ASN A 43 7.27 -8.70 -7.19
N LEU A 44 7.09 -10.02 -7.31
CA LEU A 44 8.18 -10.97 -7.61
C LEU A 44 8.87 -10.64 -8.93
N TYR A 45 8.11 -10.35 -9.99
CA TYR A 45 8.66 -9.96 -11.28
C TYR A 45 9.50 -8.68 -11.18
N LEU A 46 8.98 -7.64 -10.53
CA LEU A 46 9.72 -6.38 -10.31
C LEU A 46 11.00 -6.61 -9.50
N LEU A 47 10.93 -7.42 -8.44
CA LEU A 47 12.06 -7.73 -7.59
C LEU A 47 13.13 -8.53 -8.35
N CYS A 48 12.74 -9.56 -9.11
CA CYS A 48 13.63 -10.29 -10.00
C CYS A 48 14.25 -9.36 -11.06
N TYR A 49 13.45 -8.54 -11.73
CA TYR A 49 13.95 -7.62 -12.76
C TYR A 49 14.98 -6.63 -12.21
N LEU A 50 14.70 -6.02 -11.05
CA LEU A 50 15.61 -5.07 -10.40
C LEU A 50 16.88 -5.73 -9.86
N THR A 51 16.79 -6.98 -9.38
CA THR A 51 17.95 -7.73 -8.85
C THR A 51 18.87 -8.24 -9.96
N PHE A 52 18.32 -8.73 -11.07
CA PHE A 52 19.11 -9.23 -12.20
C PHE A 52 19.76 -8.11 -13.02
N ASN A 53 19.12 -6.93 -13.11
CA ASN A 53 19.69 -5.83 -13.90
C ASN A 53 20.73 -5.03 -13.10
N GLN A 54 22.00 -5.43 -13.24
CA GLN A 54 23.14 -4.81 -12.54
C GLN A 54 23.26 -3.30 -12.78
N ARG A 55 22.89 -2.81 -13.97
CA ARG A 55 22.93 -1.37 -14.30
C ARG A 55 21.91 -0.58 -13.51
N LEU A 56 20.69 -1.11 -13.34
CA LEU A 56 19.68 -0.51 -12.47
C LEU A 56 20.11 -0.60 -11.02
N ARG A 57 20.58 -1.77 -10.57
CA ARG A 57 20.99 -1.98 -9.18
C ARG A 57 22.05 -0.98 -8.70
N SER A 58 23.00 -0.59 -9.57
CA SER A 58 24.05 0.36 -9.21
C SER A 58 23.55 1.78 -8.88
N GLN A 59 22.30 2.12 -9.20
CA GLN A 59 21.73 3.39 -8.79
C GLN A 59 21.18 3.27 -7.36
N LEU A 60 21.73 4.07 -6.45
CA LEU A 60 21.41 3.98 -5.02
C LEU A 60 19.94 4.24 -4.67
N GLN A 61 19.17 4.88 -5.56
CA GLN A 61 17.72 5.02 -5.41
C GLN A 61 16.99 3.67 -5.57
N ASN A 62 17.52 2.78 -6.43
CA ASN A 62 16.92 1.49 -6.69
C ASN A 62 17.11 0.51 -5.53
N HIS A 63 18.12 0.72 -4.67
CA HIS A 63 18.27 -0.06 -3.43
C HIS A 63 17.12 0.18 -2.45
N VAL A 64 16.69 1.44 -2.28
CA VAL A 64 15.56 1.73 -1.36
C VAL A 64 14.26 1.16 -1.91
N VAL A 65 14.02 1.28 -3.23
CA VAL A 65 12.86 0.68 -3.88
C VAL A 65 12.88 -0.85 -3.75
N MET A 66 14.05 -1.48 -3.91
CA MET A 66 14.21 -2.93 -3.74
C MET A 66 13.91 -3.38 -2.31
N ILE A 67 14.40 -2.65 -1.29
CA ILE A 67 14.10 -2.93 0.11
C ILE A 67 12.60 -2.77 0.39
N LEU A 68 11.98 -1.72 -0.15
CA LEU A 68 10.55 -1.46 0.01
C LEU A 68 9.70 -2.55 -0.65
N LEU A 69 10.02 -2.95 -1.88
CA LEU A 69 9.33 -4.05 -2.57
C LEU A 69 9.48 -5.38 -1.82
N PHE A 70 10.67 -5.66 -1.29
CA PHE A 70 10.94 -6.85 -0.48
C PHE A 70 10.14 -6.84 0.83
N LEU A 71 10.09 -5.70 1.52
CA LEU A 71 9.27 -5.53 2.73
C LEU A 71 7.78 -5.71 2.40
N CYS A 72 7.29 -5.11 1.33
CA CYS A 72 5.92 -5.31 0.85
C CYS A 72 5.64 -6.79 0.51
N LEU A 73 6.61 -7.51 -0.06
CA LEU A 73 6.45 -8.94 -0.35
C LEU A 73 6.32 -9.76 0.95
N ILE A 74 7.13 -9.46 1.97
CA ILE A 74 7.02 -10.11 3.28
C ILE A 74 5.65 -9.85 3.88
N ILE A 75 5.22 -8.59 3.93
CA ILE A 75 3.90 -8.19 4.47
C ILE A 75 2.79 -8.90 3.71
N LEU A 76 2.80 -8.86 2.37
CA LEU A 76 1.80 -9.54 1.55
C LEU A 76 1.77 -11.04 1.83
N VAL A 77 2.91 -11.72 1.93
CA VAL A 77 2.92 -13.18 2.14
C VAL A 77 2.53 -13.54 3.57
N VAL A 78 3.01 -12.80 4.56
CA VAL A 78 2.78 -13.12 5.98
C VAL A 78 1.37 -12.72 6.39
N ASP A 79 0.99 -11.46 6.20
CA ASP A 79 -0.29 -10.93 6.70
C ASP A 79 -1.46 -11.55 5.93
N ASN A 80 -1.38 -11.67 4.60
CA ASN A 80 -2.47 -12.29 3.85
C ASN A 80 -2.64 -13.77 4.19
N SER A 81 -1.56 -14.49 4.52
CA SER A 81 -1.69 -15.88 4.95
C SER A 81 -2.54 -15.99 6.22
N PHE A 82 -2.36 -15.06 7.17
CA PHE A 82 -3.20 -14.99 8.37
C PHE A 82 -4.64 -14.60 8.06
N HIS A 83 -4.86 -13.67 7.12
CA HIS A 83 -6.22 -13.29 6.70
C HIS A 83 -6.97 -14.43 6.01
N LEU A 84 -6.31 -15.15 5.10
CA LEU A 84 -6.91 -16.28 4.37
C LEU A 84 -7.30 -17.43 5.31
N ASP A 85 -6.50 -17.68 6.35
CA ASP A 85 -6.82 -18.68 7.36
C ASP A 85 -8.01 -18.26 8.24
N GLY A 86 -8.11 -16.96 8.55
CA GLY A 86 -9.27 -16.37 9.21
C GLY A 86 -10.57 -16.56 8.42
N PHE A 87 -10.54 -16.33 7.09
CA PHE A 87 -11.71 -16.58 6.24
C PHE A 87 -12.11 -18.05 6.14
N ARG A 88 -11.16 -18.99 6.33
CA ARG A 88 -11.40 -20.43 6.23
C ARG A 88 -12.06 -21.01 7.49
N THR A 89 -11.79 -20.43 8.64
CA THR A 89 -12.16 -20.99 9.96
C THR A 89 -13.58 -20.65 10.43
N GLU A 90 -14.42 -20.07 9.56
CA GLU A 90 -15.82 -19.71 9.85
C GLU A 90 -16.02 -18.77 11.07
N CYS A 91 -14.97 -18.13 11.61
CA CYS A 91 -15.07 -17.17 12.71
C CYS A 91 -15.85 -15.87 12.38
N GLY A 92 -16.55 -15.83 11.24
CA GLY A 92 -17.30 -14.67 10.78
C GLY A 92 -16.40 -13.56 10.24
N SER A 93 -16.88 -12.32 10.33
CA SER A 93 -16.20 -11.11 9.86
C SER A 93 -15.03 -10.66 10.73
N TYR A 94 -14.81 -11.31 11.88
CA TYR A 94 -13.80 -10.97 12.86
C TYR A 94 -12.70 -12.04 12.84
N LEU A 95 -11.45 -11.61 12.81
CA LEU A 95 -10.32 -12.54 12.80
C LEU A 95 -10.24 -13.19 14.19
N CYS A 96 -10.30 -14.52 14.31
CA CYS A 96 -10.29 -15.16 15.63
C CYS A 96 -8.99 -14.87 16.43
N TYR A 97 -7.93 -14.42 15.75
CA TYR A 97 -6.71 -14.00 16.43
C TYR A 97 -6.82 -12.62 17.11
N GLN A 98 -7.85 -11.84 16.78
CA GLN A 98 -8.08 -10.51 17.34
C GLN A 98 -8.50 -10.58 18.83
N ASP A 99 -9.10 -11.70 19.25
CA ASP A 99 -9.38 -12.00 20.66
C ASP A 99 -8.09 -12.17 21.48
N ILE A 100 -6.98 -12.51 20.82
CA ILE A 100 -5.68 -12.63 21.44
C ILE A 100 -5.03 -11.26 21.49
N THR A 101 -5.25 -10.54 22.59
CA THR A 101 -4.80 -9.15 22.80
C THR A 101 -3.34 -8.89 22.45
N TRP A 102 -2.43 -9.81 22.80
CA TRP A 102 -1.01 -9.63 22.49
C TRP A 102 -0.70 -9.73 20.99
N LEU A 103 -1.38 -10.62 20.26
CA LEU A 103 -1.16 -10.79 18.82
C LEU A 103 -1.79 -9.63 18.04
N ASN A 104 -2.99 -9.21 18.44
CA ASN A 104 -3.64 -8.01 17.91
C ASN A 104 -2.76 -6.76 18.13
N THR A 105 -2.20 -6.58 19.33
CA THR A 105 -1.28 -5.48 19.63
C THR A 105 -0.01 -5.56 18.79
N TRP A 106 0.54 -6.77 18.60
CA TRP A 106 1.74 -6.99 17.80
C TRP A 106 1.50 -6.65 16.33
N ASP A 107 0.43 -7.17 15.73
CA ASP A 107 0.06 -6.92 14.34
C ASP A 107 -0.15 -5.42 14.10
N TYR A 108 -0.95 -4.80 14.96
CA TYR A 108 -1.19 -3.36 14.89
C TYR A 108 0.10 -2.52 15.02
N PHE A 109 0.97 -2.85 15.97
CA PHE A 109 2.16 -2.05 16.22
C PHE A 109 3.26 -2.29 15.18
N VAL A 110 3.50 -3.54 14.81
CA VAL A 110 4.59 -3.94 13.91
C VAL A 110 4.19 -3.76 12.45
N ASN A 111 3.06 -4.32 12.04
CA ASN A 111 2.61 -4.25 10.64
C ASN A 111 1.96 -2.89 10.36
N GLY A 112 1.19 -2.34 11.32
CA GLY A 112 0.61 -1.01 11.19
C GLY A 112 1.63 0.10 11.45
N VAL A 113 1.92 0.41 12.71
CA VAL A 113 2.64 1.64 13.09
C VAL A 113 4.08 1.66 12.60
N LEU A 114 4.86 0.59 12.86
CA LEU A 114 6.28 0.55 12.54
C LEU A 114 6.52 0.58 11.03
N CYS A 115 5.75 -0.18 10.25
CA CYS A 115 5.86 -0.16 8.79
C CYS A 115 5.58 1.25 8.22
N ASN A 116 4.54 1.92 8.72
CA ASN A 116 4.22 3.29 8.29
C ASN A 116 5.32 4.29 8.65
N ILE A 117 5.92 4.19 9.83
CA ILE A 117 7.05 5.04 10.23
C ILE A 117 8.24 4.80 9.30
N LEU A 118 8.57 3.54 9.02
CA LEU A 118 9.67 3.19 8.12
C LEU A 118 9.40 3.72 6.70
N GLU A 119 8.19 3.55 6.18
CA GLU A 119 7.78 4.07 4.87
C GLU A 119 7.93 5.60 4.81
N ALA A 120 7.45 6.31 5.82
CA ALA A 120 7.57 7.76 5.92
C ALA A 120 9.03 8.20 6.00
N LEU A 121 9.85 7.54 6.83
CA LEU A 121 11.27 7.84 6.97
C LEU A 121 12.04 7.62 5.66
N PHE A 122 11.81 6.51 4.96
CA PHE A 122 12.45 6.24 3.66
C PHE A 122 12.01 7.25 2.59
N SER A 123 10.73 7.62 2.58
CA SER A 123 10.18 8.60 1.64
C SER A 123 10.77 10.00 1.88
N ILE A 124 10.84 10.44 3.13
CA ILE A 124 11.49 11.70 3.52
C ILE A 124 12.98 11.68 3.17
N ALA A 125 13.69 10.60 3.52
CA ALA A 125 15.12 10.45 3.23
C ALA A 125 15.41 10.53 1.72
N LEU A 126 14.58 9.90 0.88
CA LEU A 126 14.69 9.97 -0.56
C LEU A 126 14.42 11.38 -1.11
N LEU A 127 13.44 12.09 -0.55
CA LEU A 127 13.12 13.46 -0.90
C LEU A 127 14.26 14.42 -0.52
N LEU A 128 14.74 14.35 0.72
CA LEU A 128 15.88 15.14 1.20
C LEU A 128 17.12 14.91 0.34
N ARG A 129 17.41 13.64 0.04
CA ARG A 129 18.53 13.27 -0.84
C ARG A 129 18.36 13.84 -2.25
N ALA A 130 17.15 13.80 -2.81
CA ALA A 130 16.88 14.34 -4.14
C ALA A 130 17.06 15.86 -4.18
N ILE A 131 16.59 16.57 -3.16
CA ILE A 131 16.77 18.02 -3.00
C ILE A 131 18.25 18.34 -2.82
N TRP A 132 18.96 17.62 -1.95
CA TRP A 132 20.39 17.81 -1.72
C TRP A 132 21.20 17.63 -3.00
N ARG A 133 20.91 16.57 -3.77
CA ARG A 133 21.56 16.33 -5.08
C ARG A 133 21.26 17.44 -6.08
N ARG A 134 20.05 18.00 -6.07
CA ARG A 134 19.72 19.14 -6.93
C ARG A 134 20.55 20.37 -6.56
N PHE A 135 20.71 20.64 -5.26
CA PHE A 135 21.49 21.78 -4.79
C PHE A 135 22.97 21.65 -5.13
N MET A 136 23.54 20.45 -4.94
CA MET A 136 24.97 20.19 -5.18
C MET A 136 25.35 20.01 -6.66
N SER A 137 24.40 19.71 -7.57
CA SER A 137 24.72 19.40 -8.95
C SER A 137 24.52 20.61 -9.87
N THR A 138 25.59 21.37 -10.10
CA THR A 138 25.65 22.50 -11.05
C THR A 138 25.76 22.06 -12.52
N ARG A 139 25.96 20.76 -12.80
CA ARG A 139 26.03 20.21 -14.16
C ARG A 139 24.64 19.83 -14.68
N HIS A 140 24.50 19.73 -16.01
CA HIS A 140 23.30 19.33 -16.78
C HIS A 140 22.67 18.00 -16.31
N PHE A 141 22.10 17.99 -15.12
CA PHE A 141 21.39 16.87 -14.56
C PHE A 141 20.04 16.77 -15.24
N GLN A 142 19.66 15.56 -15.68
CA GLN A 142 18.37 15.33 -16.34
C GLN A 142 17.22 15.33 -15.33
N TRP A 143 17.00 16.47 -14.67
CA TRP A 143 15.98 16.70 -13.65
C TRP A 143 14.58 16.27 -14.08
N LYS A 144 14.26 16.42 -15.38
CA LYS A 144 12.97 16.02 -15.95
C LYS A 144 12.68 14.52 -15.76
N LYS A 145 13.69 13.64 -15.77
CA LYS A 145 13.51 12.19 -15.55
C LYS A 145 13.25 11.90 -14.07
N TYR A 146 14.07 12.46 -13.18
CA TYR A 146 13.98 12.20 -11.73
C TYR A 146 12.74 12.82 -11.07
N ARG A 147 12.26 13.98 -11.54
CA ARG A 147 11.07 14.64 -10.97
C ARG A 147 9.83 13.74 -11.01
N LYS A 148 9.62 13.00 -12.11
CA LYS A 148 8.45 12.12 -12.27
C LYS A 148 8.47 10.98 -11.24
N MET A 149 9.63 10.34 -11.09
CA MET A 149 9.81 9.24 -10.14
C MET A 149 9.59 9.69 -8.69
N ILE A 150 10.13 10.87 -8.32
CA ILE A 150 9.99 11.41 -6.96
C ILE A 150 8.54 11.77 -6.64
N ILE A 151 7.85 12.46 -7.55
CA ILE A 151 6.43 12.82 -7.35
C ILE A 151 5.59 11.57 -7.14
N GLN A 152 5.89 10.51 -7.89
CA GLN A 152 5.14 9.27 -7.75
C GLN A 152 5.40 8.57 -6.44
N LEU A 153 6.67 8.45 -6.02
CA LEU A 153 6.98 7.86 -4.73
C LEU A 153 6.35 8.65 -3.58
N LEU A 154 6.39 9.98 -3.68
CA LEU A 154 5.71 10.86 -2.73
C LEU A 154 4.20 10.64 -2.74
N SER A 155 3.60 10.44 -3.92
CA SER A 155 2.17 10.16 -4.04
C SER A 155 1.79 8.82 -3.42
N ILE A 156 2.61 7.78 -3.59
CA ILE A 156 2.37 6.47 -2.97
C ILE A 156 2.44 6.59 -1.45
N SER A 157 3.50 7.23 -0.93
CA SER A 157 3.67 7.42 0.51
C SER A 157 2.56 8.31 1.11
N ALA A 158 2.15 9.37 0.41
CA ALA A 158 1.06 10.22 0.86
C ALA A 158 -0.28 9.45 0.89
N LEU A 159 -0.53 8.61 -0.12
CA LEU A 159 -1.72 7.76 -0.16
C LEU A 159 -1.72 6.75 0.98
N SER A 160 -0.61 6.02 1.17
CA SER A 160 -0.42 5.06 2.27
C SER A 160 -0.68 5.74 3.62
N LEU A 161 -0.03 6.89 3.87
CA LEU A 161 -0.18 7.63 5.12
C LEU A 161 -1.59 8.19 5.30
N SER A 162 -2.26 8.64 4.24
CA SER A 162 -3.64 9.16 4.33
C SER A 162 -4.67 8.11 4.72
N ILE A 163 -4.40 6.83 4.44
CA ILE A 163 -5.32 5.72 4.71
C ILE A 163 -4.97 5.03 6.03
N ASN A 164 -3.67 4.84 6.30
CA ASN A 164 -3.20 4.19 7.52
C ASN A 164 -3.27 5.09 8.75
N LEU A 165 -3.11 6.41 8.61
CA LEU A 165 -3.15 7.33 9.74
C LEU A 165 -4.53 7.40 10.42
N PRO A 166 -5.67 7.49 9.69
CA PRO A 166 -7.00 7.38 10.29
C PRO A 166 -7.20 6.07 11.07
N GLN A 167 -6.77 4.94 10.51
CA GLN A 167 -6.87 3.64 11.18
C GLN A 167 -6.04 3.61 12.47
N ALA A 168 -4.79 4.09 12.40
CA ALA A 168 -3.94 4.16 13.59
C ALA A 168 -4.51 5.10 14.67
N LEU A 169 -5.13 6.20 14.25
CA LEU A 169 -5.78 7.13 15.18
C LEU A 169 -7.01 6.50 15.85
N ILE A 170 -7.82 5.73 15.13
CA ILE A 170 -8.98 5.01 15.70
C ILE A 170 -8.52 4.02 16.77
N VAL A 171 -7.57 3.14 16.44
CA VAL A 171 -7.08 2.13 17.40
C VAL A 171 -6.40 2.79 18.60
N PHE A 172 -5.66 3.88 18.38
CA PHE A 172 -5.09 4.67 19.48
C PHE A 172 -6.18 5.24 20.40
N LEU A 173 -7.28 5.78 19.85
CA LEU A 173 -8.39 6.29 20.65
C LEU A 173 -9.14 5.17 21.39
N GLN A 174 -9.36 4.03 20.74
CA GLN A 174 -9.98 2.85 21.36
C GLN A 174 -9.16 2.29 22.53
N SER A 175 -7.84 2.48 22.53
CA SER A 175 -6.98 2.10 23.66
C SER A 175 -7.29 2.87 24.96
N GLN A 176 -8.02 3.98 24.87
CA GLN A 176 -8.44 4.76 26.03
C GLN A 176 -9.69 4.12 26.68
N PRO A 177 -9.74 3.98 28.01
CA PRO A 177 -10.80 3.25 28.71
C PRO A 177 -12.21 3.82 28.49
N ASN A 178 -12.32 5.11 28.11
CA ASN A 178 -13.61 5.77 27.89
C ASN A 178 -14.06 5.79 26.42
N MET A 179 -13.27 5.23 25.48
CA MET A 179 -13.52 5.36 24.03
C MET A 179 -13.45 4.03 23.27
N SER A 180 -13.69 2.89 23.93
CA SER A 180 -13.64 1.56 23.32
C SER A 180 -14.53 1.40 22.07
N ASN A 181 -15.66 2.13 22.02
CA ASN A 181 -16.62 2.02 20.92
C ASN A 181 -16.34 2.99 19.77
N PHE A 182 -15.35 3.89 19.91
CA PHE A 182 -15.06 4.92 18.93
C PHE A 182 -14.60 4.29 17.61
N GLY A 183 -15.28 4.62 16.51
CA GLY A 183 -14.89 4.19 15.17
C GLY A 183 -15.06 2.70 14.87
N SER A 184 -15.65 1.91 15.77
CA SER A 184 -15.90 0.46 15.59
C SER A 184 -16.65 0.13 14.29
N THR A 185 -17.58 0.99 13.87
CA THR A 185 -18.30 0.85 12.59
C THR A 185 -17.42 1.16 11.37
N ILE A 186 -16.46 2.09 11.47
CA ILE A 186 -15.66 2.60 10.34
C ILE A 186 -14.37 1.78 10.15
N GLU A 187 -13.81 1.26 11.24
CA GLU A 187 -12.59 0.46 11.28
C GLU A 187 -12.52 -0.67 10.22
N PRO A 188 -13.53 -1.56 10.07
CA PRO A 188 -13.47 -2.63 9.08
C PRO A 188 -13.40 -2.12 7.63
N TYR A 189 -14.01 -0.96 7.34
CA TYR A 189 -13.95 -0.36 6.00
C TYR A 189 -12.56 0.22 5.72
N LEU A 190 -11.94 0.87 6.70
CA LEU A 190 -10.58 1.35 6.57
C LEU A 190 -9.60 0.19 6.41
N PHE A 191 -9.76 -0.87 7.20
CA PHE A 191 -8.98 -2.09 7.07
C PHE A 191 -9.06 -2.65 5.64
N TYR A 192 -10.28 -2.83 5.12
CA TYR A 192 -10.53 -3.30 3.76
C TYR A 192 -9.83 -2.40 2.74
N LEU A 193 -10.03 -1.08 2.83
CA LEU A 193 -9.45 -0.10 1.91
C LEU A 193 -7.91 -0.14 1.93
N THR A 194 -7.30 -0.24 3.12
CA THR A 194 -5.85 -0.37 3.30
C THR A 194 -5.32 -1.58 2.55
N THR A 195 -5.95 -2.74 2.71
CA THR A 195 -5.52 -3.97 2.05
C THR A 195 -5.56 -3.83 0.51
N TYR A 196 -6.60 -3.21 -0.06
CA TYR A 196 -6.62 -2.94 -1.51
C TYR A 196 -5.48 -2.04 -1.96
N VAL A 197 -5.17 -0.99 -1.21
CA VAL A 197 -4.10 -0.06 -1.57
C VAL A 197 -2.75 -0.78 -1.60
N VAL A 198 -2.47 -1.63 -0.61
CA VAL A 198 -1.26 -2.46 -0.57
C VAL A 198 -1.22 -3.42 -1.76
N LEU A 199 -2.35 -4.04 -2.10
CA LEU A 199 -2.46 -4.94 -3.27
C LEU A 199 -2.23 -4.21 -4.59
N PHE A 200 -2.65 -2.95 -4.72
CA PHE A 200 -2.47 -2.14 -5.94
C PHE A 200 -1.06 -1.55 -6.08
N LEU A 201 -0.31 -1.42 -4.98
CA LEU A 201 1.00 -0.81 -4.93
C LEU A 201 2.01 -1.37 -5.97
N PRO A 202 2.18 -2.70 -6.15
CA PRO A 202 3.10 -3.22 -7.16
C PRO A 202 2.70 -2.86 -8.60
N PHE A 203 1.41 -2.72 -8.90
CA PHE A 203 0.96 -2.28 -10.24
C PHE A 203 1.27 -0.80 -10.47
N ILE A 204 1.08 0.03 -9.44
CA ILE A 204 1.46 1.44 -9.48
C ILE A 204 2.97 1.54 -9.72
N CYS A 205 3.77 0.72 -9.01
CA CYS A 205 5.23 0.62 -9.17
C CYS A 205 5.63 0.19 -10.59
N LEU A 206 4.94 -0.80 -11.17
CA LEU A 206 5.18 -1.24 -12.54
C LEU A 206 4.97 -0.10 -13.55
N GLY A 207 3.91 0.69 -13.38
CA GLY A 207 3.60 1.83 -14.25
C GLY A 207 4.66 2.95 -14.21
N VAL A 208 5.49 3.02 -13.17
CA VAL A 208 6.54 4.05 -13.01
C VAL A 208 7.90 3.68 -13.47
N LEU A 209 8.12 2.43 -13.86
CA LEU A 209 9.33 2.04 -14.54
C LEU A 209 9.09 2.15 -16.07
N PRO A 210 9.31 3.33 -16.70
CA PRO A 210 9.13 3.48 -18.14
C PRO A 210 10.08 2.59 -18.95
N GLU A 211 11.11 2.05 -18.31
CA GLU A 211 12.06 1.11 -18.89
C GLU A 211 11.49 -0.31 -19.01
N LEU A 212 10.51 -0.64 -18.17
CA LEU A 212 9.79 -1.92 -18.19
C LEU A 212 8.60 -1.90 -19.13
N TRP A 213 8.05 -0.71 -19.43
CA TRP A 213 7.03 -0.61 -20.45
C TRP A 213 7.66 -1.02 -21.79
N PRO A 214 7.20 -2.10 -22.44
CA PRO A 214 7.78 -2.55 -23.68
C PRO A 214 7.75 -1.38 -24.65
N GLN A 215 8.93 -0.97 -25.12
CA GLN A 215 9.09 0.18 -26.03
C GLN A 215 8.17 0.06 -27.26
N SER A 216 7.69 -1.14 -27.60
CA SER A 216 6.73 -1.37 -28.68
C SER A 216 5.41 -0.58 -28.54
N PHE A 217 4.90 -0.32 -27.34
CA PHE A 217 3.59 0.32 -27.19
C PHE A 217 3.62 1.84 -27.44
N PHE A 218 4.78 2.48 -27.28
CA PHE A 218 4.94 3.93 -27.48
C PHE A 218 5.99 4.31 -28.55
N SER A 219 6.72 3.35 -29.13
CA SER A 219 7.65 3.61 -30.25
C SER A 219 6.93 4.18 -31.48
N HIS A 220 5.60 4.07 -31.56
CA HIS A 220 4.85 4.51 -32.73
C HIS A 220 4.83 6.02 -33.01
N ARG A 221 5.38 6.89 -32.15
CA ARG A 221 5.34 8.37 -32.34
C ARG A 221 6.67 9.11 -32.28
N ARG A 222 7.81 8.45 -32.41
CA ARG A 222 9.09 9.17 -32.67
C ARG A 222 9.75 8.71 -33.95
N CYS A 223 8.99 8.66 -35.04
CA CYS A 223 9.58 8.93 -36.35
C CYS A 223 9.95 10.42 -36.34
N ARG A 224 11.16 10.74 -35.85
CA ARG A 224 11.74 12.05 -36.15
C ARG A 224 11.87 12.06 -37.67
N VAL A 225 10.98 12.80 -38.32
CA VAL A 225 11.21 13.27 -39.69
C VAL A 225 12.58 13.93 -39.64
N ALA A 226 13.56 13.28 -40.25
CA ALA A 226 14.84 13.90 -40.48
C ALA A 226 14.55 15.06 -41.43
N VAL A 227 14.48 16.27 -40.90
CA VAL A 227 14.48 17.48 -41.72
C VAL A 227 15.89 17.54 -42.29
N VAL A 228 16.07 16.95 -43.48
CA VAL A 228 17.28 17.11 -44.27
C VAL A 228 17.35 18.59 -44.63
N PRO A 229 18.41 19.32 -44.26
CA PRO A 229 18.57 20.68 -44.73
C PRO A 229 18.69 20.64 -46.25
N MET A 230 17.79 21.34 -46.96
CA MET A 230 17.95 21.59 -48.39
C MET A 230 19.24 22.36 -48.59
N THR A 231 20.30 21.67 -49.02
CA THR A 231 21.46 22.32 -49.60
C THR A 231 21.01 22.93 -50.92
N THR A 232 20.82 24.25 -50.92
CA THR A 232 20.67 25.04 -52.15
C THR A 232 21.97 24.96 -52.92
N ALA A 233 21.99 24.17 -54.00
CA ALA A 233 23.06 24.21 -54.97
C ALA A 233 23.05 25.58 -55.66
N ALA A 234 24.14 26.32 -55.50
CA ALA A 234 24.39 27.51 -56.30
C ALA A 234 24.78 27.04 -57.72
N CYS A 235 23.97 27.39 -58.72
CA CYS A 235 24.37 27.29 -60.11
C CYS A 235 25.47 28.33 -60.38
N ALA A 236 26.62 27.86 -60.83
CA ALA A 236 27.67 28.66 -61.46
C ALA A 236 27.43 28.73 -62.97
#